data_AF-A0A4Z0NN30-F1
#
_entry.id   AF-A0A4Z0NN30-F1
#
_cell.length_a   1.000
_cell.length_b   1.000
_cell.length_c   1.000
_cell.angle_alpha   90.00
_cell.angle_beta   90.00
_cell.angle_gamma   90.00
#
_symmetry.space_group_name_H-M   'P 1'
#
loop_
_entity.id
_entity.type
_entity.pdbx_description
1 polymer ?
#
loop_
_entity_poly.entity_id
_entity_poly.type
_entity_poly.pdbx_seq_one_letter_code
_entity_poly.pdbx_strand_id
1 'polypeptide(L)'
;MPPGPGWSSRPSTGPASSAPAPAASTSSCRSSTRPPTSPASSPRRRRRPSTASRATSSWPAPPSARSPTMVPSRMRAAETAPGPPWRRIVAFPSDRGAVAALEFALVFPFLVALTGGAFEYARFIRQARLIAEAASGVAGIIAMNVSSSIASADLHYANDAVMLIFPQVLADAALRKVAWNSDILISMAGISFSPTVAGCTASCTYKAKVAWTGGDKQRACGASLAAALDTANPDPATLPASLFTPVANPQGTSSPPSFVIVADLSFNWTPFLFSTLFKTVTIRRSAYIKPRYTNAIAYAAASGDDGFGQQCP
;
A
#
# COMPACT_ATOMS: atom_id res chain seq x y z
N MET A 1 -7.00 -27.04 34.88
CA MET A 1 -5.96 -28.03 35.24
C MET A 1 -4.60 -27.33 35.17
N PRO A 2 -3.83 -27.32 36.27
CA PRO A 2 -2.50 -26.73 36.36
C PRO A 2 -1.41 -27.66 35.76
N PRO A 3 -0.14 -27.21 35.65
CA PRO A 3 0.79 -27.53 34.56
C PRO A 3 1.78 -28.66 34.85
N GLY A 4 2.30 -29.29 33.80
CA GLY A 4 3.43 -30.22 33.85
C GLY A 4 4.72 -29.57 33.33
N PRO A 5 5.83 -29.56 34.10
CA PRO A 5 7.10 -29.01 33.71
C PRO A 5 8.06 -30.09 33.17
N GLY A 6 8.99 -29.68 32.31
CA GLY A 6 10.26 -30.39 32.13
C GLY A 6 10.69 -30.54 30.68
N TRP A 7 11.78 -29.87 30.30
CA TRP A 7 13.09 -30.51 30.32
C TRP A 7 14.20 -29.49 30.01
N SER A 8 15.15 -29.43 30.94
CA SER A 8 16.44 -28.77 30.81
C SER A 8 17.48 -29.79 30.38
N SER A 9 18.30 -29.48 29.36
CA SER A 9 19.65 -30.06 29.26
C SER A 9 20.51 -29.31 28.24
N ARG A 10 21.28 -28.38 28.79
CA ARG A 10 22.71 -28.03 28.60
C ARG A 10 23.35 -27.88 27.18
N PRO A 11 24.31 -26.93 27.07
CA PRO A 11 25.04 -26.64 25.85
C PRO A 11 26.30 -27.52 25.69
N SER A 12 26.64 -27.89 24.45
CA SER A 12 27.96 -28.41 24.10
C SER A 12 28.86 -27.29 23.59
N THR A 13 29.82 -26.92 24.43
CA THR A 13 31.01 -26.16 24.07
C THR A 13 31.97 -27.04 23.26
N GLY A 14 32.32 -26.62 22.05
CA GLY A 14 33.37 -27.21 21.22
C GLY A 14 34.34 -26.12 20.71
N PRO A 15 35.63 -26.45 20.49
CA PRO A 15 36.73 -25.51 20.66
C PRO A 15 37.01 -24.62 19.44
N ALA A 16 37.53 -23.43 19.77
CA ALA A 16 38.13 -22.47 18.87
C ALA A 16 39.33 -23.08 18.11
N SER A 17 39.33 -22.94 16.77
CA SER A 17 40.53 -23.09 15.95
C SER A 17 40.99 -21.73 15.44
N SER A 18 42.19 -21.38 15.84
CA SER A 18 42.98 -20.21 15.48
C SER A 18 43.61 -20.30 14.07
N ALA A 19 43.60 -19.15 13.38
CA ALA A 19 44.58 -18.67 12.37
C ALA A 19 44.61 -19.37 10.97
N PRO A 20 45.19 -18.75 9.90
CA PRO A 20 45.94 -17.49 9.82
C PRO A 20 45.46 -16.48 8.76
N ALA A 21 45.86 -15.22 8.95
CA ALA A 21 45.86 -14.17 7.92
C ALA A 21 46.91 -14.46 6.83
N PRO A 22 46.67 -14.03 5.58
CA PRO A 22 47.79 -13.40 4.88
C PRO A 22 47.43 -12.19 3.99
N ALA A 23 48.46 -11.34 3.88
CA ALA A 23 48.83 -10.51 2.74
C ALA A 23 47.95 -9.29 2.40
N ALA A 24 48.36 -8.17 2.98
CA ALA A 24 48.24 -6.86 2.36
C ALA A 24 48.89 -6.87 0.95
N SER A 25 48.13 -6.52 -0.08
CA SER A 25 48.68 -6.09 -1.36
C SER A 25 48.47 -4.59 -1.52
N THR A 26 49.57 -3.87 -1.38
CA THR A 26 49.72 -2.48 -1.78
C THR A 26 49.79 -2.42 -3.31
N SER A 27 48.73 -1.92 -3.97
CA SER A 27 48.82 -1.46 -5.36
C SER A 27 48.56 0.05 -5.43
N SER A 28 49.67 0.78 -5.51
CA SER A 28 49.76 2.18 -5.89
C SER A 28 49.31 2.35 -7.36
N CYS A 29 48.26 3.15 -7.59
CA CYS A 29 47.97 3.74 -8.90
C CYS A 29 47.71 5.25 -8.78
N ARG A 30 48.84 5.98 -8.79
CA ARG A 30 49.14 7.17 -9.59
C ARG A 30 47.95 7.89 -10.29
N SER A 31 47.62 9.04 -9.72
CA SER A 31 47.33 10.34 -10.37
C SER A 31 46.85 10.40 -11.83
N SER A 32 45.66 10.96 -12.02
CA SER A 32 45.41 11.95 -13.08
C SER A 32 44.24 12.86 -12.73
N THR A 33 44.57 14.01 -12.16
CA THR A 33 43.70 15.19 -12.03
C THR A 33 43.49 15.79 -13.42
N ARG A 34 42.25 15.77 -13.92
CA ARG A 34 41.78 16.77 -14.89
C ARG A 34 40.37 17.24 -14.51
N PRO A 35 40.13 18.56 -14.40
CA PRO A 35 38.82 19.11 -14.14
C PRO A 35 38.04 19.25 -15.45
N PRO A 36 36.80 18.73 -15.55
CA PRO A 36 35.90 19.19 -16.58
C PRO A 36 35.26 20.51 -16.13
N THR A 37 35.75 21.57 -16.76
CA THR A 37 35.10 22.85 -17.05
C THR A 37 33.57 22.84 -16.91
N SER A 38 33.09 23.73 -16.04
CA SER A 38 31.69 24.10 -15.88
C SER A 38 31.09 24.66 -17.17
N PRO A 39 29.98 24.13 -17.68
CA PRO A 39 29.14 24.86 -18.61
C PRO A 39 28.19 25.78 -17.84
N ALA A 40 28.40 27.08 -18.08
CA ALA A 40 27.52 28.22 -17.87
C ALA A 40 26.10 27.93 -17.36
N SER A 41 25.88 28.40 -16.13
CA SER A 41 24.58 28.72 -15.57
C SER A 41 23.76 29.58 -16.54
N SER A 42 22.73 28.98 -17.14
CA SER A 42 21.68 29.73 -17.81
C SER A 42 20.64 30.18 -16.76
N PRO A 43 20.39 31.49 -16.57
CA PRO A 43 19.44 31.96 -15.57
C PRO A 43 18.02 31.68 -16.09
N ARG A 44 17.44 30.53 -15.70
CA ARG A 44 16.05 30.20 -16.01
C ARG A 44 15.13 31.06 -15.13
N ARG A 45 14.94 32.28 -15.60
CA ARG A 45 13.80 33.20 -15.44
C ARG A 45 12.72 32.66 -14.48
N ARG A 46 12.81 33.07 -13.21
CA ARG A 46 11.72 33.02 -12.23
C ARG A 46 10.50 33.72 -12.81
N ARG A 47 9.56 32.96 -13.39
CA ARG A 47 8.18 33.44 -13.53
C ARG A 47 7.55 33.39 -12.16
N ARG A 48 7.50 34.57 -11.52
CA ARG A 48 6.59 34.88 -10.41
C ARG A 48 5.18 34.38 -10.77
N PRO A 49 4.54 33.52 -9.97
CA PRO A 49 3.09 33.50 -9.93
C PRO A 49 2.66 34.83 -9.33
N SER A 50 1.89 35.58 -10.11
CA SER A 50 1.18 36.77 -9.68
C SER A 50 0.42 36.48 -8.39
N THR A 51 0.63 37.36 -7.41
CA THR A 51 -0.30 37.72 -6.35
C THR A 51 -1.73 37.73 -6.87
N ALA A 52 -2.42 36.60 -6.74
CA ALA A 52 -3.86 36.53 -6.89
C ALA A 52 -4.47 37.08 -5.60
N SER A 53 -4.98 38.29 -5.76
CA SER A 53 -5.81 39.06 -4.85
C SER A 53 -6.64 38.18 -3.91
N ARG A 54 -6.41 38.40 -2.62
CA ARG A 54 -7.24 37.93 -1.52
C ARG A 54 -8.62 38.59 -1.66
N ALA A 55 -9.50 37.96 -2.45
CA ALA A 55 -10.92 38.28 -2.48
C ALA A 55 -11.49 37.86 -1.13
N THR A 56 -11.61 38.84 -0.23
CA THR A 56 -12.48 38.79 0.94
C THR A 56 -13.91 38.59 0.44
N SER A 57 -14.34 37.33 0.32
CA SER A 57 -15.76 37.02 0.11
C SER A 57 -16.48 37.30 1.43
N SER A 58 -17.00 38.53 1.53
CA SER A 58 -18.02 38.89 2.50
C SER A 58 -19.18 37.90 2.38
N TRP A 59 -19.33 37.06 3.39
CA TRP A 59 -20.51 36.23 3.53
C TRP A 59 -21.75 37.15 3.63
N PRO A 60 -22.80 36.91 2.84
CA PRO A 60 -24.05 37.65 2.98
C PRO A 60 -24.65 37.36 4.36
N ALA A 61 -25.13 38.42 5.01
CA ALA A 61 -25.81 38.34 6.29
C ALA A 61 -26.99 37.35 6.25
N PRO A 62 -27.28 36.64 7.36
CA PRO A 62 -28.42 35.75 7.43
C PRO A 62 -29.73 36.53 7.21
N PRO A 63 -30.70 35.97 6.45
CA PRO A 63 -31.99 36.60 6.24
C PRO A 63 -32.73 36.77 7.58
N SER A 64 -33.18 38.00 7.83
CA SER A 64 -34.00 38.40 8.97
C SER A 64 -35.22 37.49 9.11
N ALA A 65 -35.41 36.93 10.30
CA ALA A 65 -36.58 36.17 10.69
C ALA A 65 -37.87 36.96 10.39
N ARG A 66 -38.60 36.55 9.35
CA ARG A 66 -39.98 37.00 9.14
C ARG A 66 -40.87 36.20 10.08
N SER A 67 -41.49 36.91 11.01
CA SER A 67 -42.54 36.40 11.87
C SER A 67 -43.68 35.79 11.03
N PRO A 68 -44.07 34.53 11.28
CA PRO A 68 -45.21 33.94 10.61
C PRO A 68 -46.49 34.63 11.08
N THR A 69 -47.15 35.36 10.16
CA THR A 69 -48.48 35.90 10.37
C THR A 69 -49.45 34.73 10.53
N MET A 70 -49.92 34.53 11.76
CA MET A 70 -50.92 33.53 12.12
C MET A 70 -52.23 33.90 11.42
N VAL A 71 -52.53 33.24 10.31
CA VAL A 71 -53.87 33.29 9.70
C VAL A 71 -54.76 32.33 10.49
N PRO A 72 -55.86 32.81 11.11
CA PRO A 72 -56.80 31.93 11.80
C PRO A 72 -57.51 31.05 10.78
N SER A 73 -57.02 29.82 10.64
CA SER A 73 -57.70 28.75 9.91
C SER A 73 -59.03 28.45 10.59
N ARG A 74 -60.11 28.94 9.97
CA ARG A 74 -61.49 28.55 10.26
C ARG A 74 -61.59 27.02 10.20
N MET A 75 -61.55 26.35 11.35
CA MET A 75 -61.94 24.95 11.49
C MET A 75 -63.43 24.84 11.19
N ARG A 76 -63.76 24.48 9.94
CA ARG A 76 -65.07 23.89 9.64
C ARG A 76 -65.02 22.44 10.11
N ALA A 77 -65.62 22.18 11.26
CA ALA A 77 -66.00 20.85 11.70
C ALA A 77 -67.05 20.30 10.73
N ALA A 78 -66.58 19.64 9.67
CA ALA A 78 -67.40 18.76 8.85
C ALA A 78 -67.01 17.32 9.24
N GLU A 79 -67.59 16.89 10.35
CA GLU A 79 -67.56 15.52 10.84
C GLU A 79 -68.23 14.62 9.80
N THR A 80 -67.40 14.08 8.90
CA THR A 80 -67.81 13.10 7.89
C THR A 80 -67.41 11.73 8.43
N ALA A 81 -68.44 10.93 8.69
CA ALA A 81 -68.33 9.58 9.22
C ALA A 81 -67.30 8.74 8.45
N PRO A 82 -66.53 7.86 9.14
CA PRO A 82 -65.53 7.01 8.51
C PRO A 82 -66.20 6.02 7.56
N GLY A 83 -66.22 6.37 6.27
CA GLY A 83 -66.57 5.44 5.21
C GLY A 83 -65.59 4.27 5.16
N PRO A 84 -66.02 3.10 4.64
CA PRO A 84 -65.19 1.90 4.57
C PRO A 84 -63.85 2.17 3.85
N PRO A 85 -62.70 1.69 4.36
CA PRO A 85 -61.37 2.03 3.85
C PRO A 85 -61.14 1.58 2.40
N TRP A 86 -61.92 0.62 1.89
CA TRP A 86 -61.79 0.07 0.54
C TRP A 86 -62.31 0.99 -0.58
N ARG A 87 -63.21 1.95 -0.29
CA ARG A 87 -63.72 2.87 -1.33
C ARG A 87 -62.72 3.92 -1.79
N ARG A 88 -61.63 4.16 -1.03
CA ARG A 88 -60.56 5.11 -1.42
C ARG A 88 -59.51 4.50 -2.35
N ILE A 89 -59.44 3.18 -2.46
CA ILE A 89 -58.46 2.48 -3.31
C ILE A 89 -58.88 2.56 -4.80
N VAL A 90 -60.18 2.69 -5.08
CA VAL A 90 -60.70 2.69 -6.46
C VAL A 90 -60.58 4.05 -7.16
N ALA A 91 -60.36 5.14 -6.41
CA ALA A 91 -60.15 6.49 -6.96
C ALA A 91 -58.66 6.84 -7.21
N PHE A 92 -57.73 5.96 -6.81
CA PHE A 92 -56.30 6.16 -7.02
C PHE A 92 -55.82 6.17 -8.49
N PRO A 93 -56.38 5.38 -9.43
CA PRO A 93 -55.85 5.33 -10.80
C PRO A 93 -56.18 6.58 -11.64
N SER A 94 -57.12 7.43 -11.22
CA SER A 94 -57.44 8.68 -11.94
C SER A 94 -56.61 9.88 -11.49
N ASP A 95 -55.88 9.76 -10.38
CA ASP A 95 -55.07 10.86 -9.87
C ASP A 95 -53.66 10.79 -10.47
N ARG A 96 -53.29 11.80 -11.27
CA ARG A 96 -51.96 11.88 -11.91
C ARG A 96 -50.82 11.86 -10.88
N GLY A 97 -51.09 12.23 -9.62
CA GLY A 97 -50.12 12.13 -8.53
C GLY A 97 -49.77 10.69 -8.14
N ALA A 98 -50.68 9.73 -8.30
CA ALA A 98 -50.45 8.34 -7.94
C ALA A 98 -49.47 7.63 -8.88
N VAL A 99 -49.53 7.94 -10.18
CA VAL A 99 -48.62 7.38 -11.19
C VAL A 99 -47.19 7.86 -10.95
N ALA A 100 -47.00 9.16 -10.70
CA ALA A 100 -45.68 9.71 -10.39
C ALA A 100 -45.06 9.12 -9.10
N ALA A 101 -45.88 8.87 -8.07
CA ALA A 101 -45.44 8.22 -6.85
C ALA A 101 -44.98 6.77 -7.11
N LEU A 102 -45.68 6.03 -7.96
CA LEU A 102 -45.32 4.66 -8.33
C LEU A 102 -44.02 4.62 -9.14
N GLU A 103 -43.85 5.51 -10.11
CA GLU A 103 -42.61 5.63 -10.89
C GLU A 103 -41.41 5.95 -9.99
N PHE A 104 -41.57 6.90 -9.07
CA PHE A 104 -40.53 7.22 -8.10
C PHE A 104 -40.22 6.02 -7.19
N ALA A 105 -41.24 5.35 -6.67
CA ALA A 105 -41.05 4.18 -5.79
C ALA A 105 -40.31 3.04 -6.49
N LEU A 106 -40.50 2.87 -7.81
CA LEU A 106 -39.80 1.86 -8.59
C LEU A 106 -38.36 2.27 -8.93
N VAL A 107 -38.11 3.53 -9.27
CA VAL A 107 -36.76 4.01 -9.68
C VAL A 107 -35.86 4.28 -8.47
N PHE A 108 -36.42 4.73 -7.35
CA PHE A 108 -35.69 5.08 -6.14
C PHE A 108 -34.74 3.99 -5.61
N PRO A 109 -35.15 2.71 -5.43
CA PRO A 109 -34.24 1.68 -4.92
C PRO A 109 -33.04 1.45 -5.84
N PHE A 110 -33.21 1.55 -7.16
CA PHE A 110 -32.10 1.45 -8.11
C PHE A 110 -31.14 2.65 -8.00
N LEU A 111 -31.66 3.87 -7.83
CA LEU A 111 -30.83 5.06 -7.62
C LEU A 111 -30.04 4.96 -6.31
N VAL A 112 -30.65 4.47 -5.23
CA VAL A 112 -29.98 4.25 -3.94
C VAL A 112 -28.89 3.19 -4.08
N ALA A 113 -29.19 2.06 -4.72
CA ALA A 113 -28.21 0.99 -4.94
C ALA A 113 -27.02 1.46 -5.80
N LEU A 114 -27.27 2.21 -6.88
CA LEU A 114 -26.22 2.73 -7.75
C LEU A 114 -25.35 3.76 -7.01
N THR A 115 -25.97 4.69 -6.27
CA THR A 115 -25.23 5.71 -5.50
C THR A 115 -24.41 5.07 -4.37
N GLY A 116 -25.00 4.12 -3.64
CA GLY A 116 -24.29 3.36 -2.60
C GLY A 116 -23.13 2.54 -3.17
N GLY A 117 -23.33 1.87 -4.30
CA GLY A 117 -22.28 1.14 -5.01
C GLY A 117 -21.15 2.04 -5.49
N ALA A 118 -21.46 3.21 -6.05
CA ALA A 118 -20.46 4.19 -6.47
C ALA A 118 -19.63 4.73 -5.28
N PHE A 119 -20.28 4.96 -4.13
CA PHE A 119 -19.61 5.38 -2.91
C PHE A 119 -18.64 4.30 -2.38
N GLU A 120 -19.08 3.05 -2.28
CA GLU A 120 -18.22 1.93 -1.87
C GLU A 120 -17.06 1.72 -2.85
N TYR A 121 -17.31 1.83 -4.15
CA TYR A 121 -16.27 1.72 -5.17
C TYR A 121 -15.22 2.83 -5.06
N ALA A 122 -15.64 4.07 -4.81
CA ALA A 122 -14.73 5.19 -4.57
C ALA A 122 -13.88 4.96 -3.31
N ARG A 123 -14.47 4.43 -2.23
CA ARG A 123 -13.73 4.04 -1.02
C ARG A 123 -12.71 2.95 -1.32
N PHE A 124 -13.11 1.90 -2.04
CA PHE A 124 -12.22 0.81 -2.44
C PHE A 124 -10.99 1.32 -3.20
N ILE A 125 -11.18 2.16 -4.23
CA ILE A 125 -10.07 2.75 -5.00
C ILE A 125 -9.15 3.57 -4.08
N ARG A 126 -9.71 4.36 -3.16
CA ARG A 126 -8.91 5.15 -2.21
C ARG A 126 -8.05 4.24 -1.33
N GLN A 127 -8.62 3.18 -0.77
CA GLN A 127 -7.86 2.22 0.03
C GLN A 127 -6.76 1.55 -0.81
N ALA A 128 -7.08 1.16 -2.04
CA ALA A 128 -6.10 0.54 -2.93
C ALA A 128 -4.92 1.44 -3.31
N ARG A 129 -5.13 2.77 -3.37
CA ARG A 129 -4.06 3.75 -3.57
C ARG A 129 -3.21 3.93 -2.32
N LEU A 130 -3.84 4.04 -1.14
CA LEU A 130 -3.13 4.19 0.13
C LEU A 130 -2.25 2.98 0.43
N ILE A 131 -2.71 1.76 0.16
CA ILE A 131 -1.90 0.55 0.33
C ILE A 131 -0.71 0.52 -0.64
N ALA A 132 -0.89 1.01 -1.87
CA ALA A 132 0.21 1.13 -2.84
C ALA A 132 1.26 2.17 -2.40
N GLU A 133 0.81 3.29 -1.82
CA GLU A 133 1.66 4.31 -1.23
C GLU A 133 2.40 3.78 0.01
N ALA A 134 1.71 3.03 0.87
CA ALA A 134 2.31 2.36 2.03
C ALA A 134 3.41 1.35 1.61
N ALA A 135 3.13 0.51 0.60
CA ALA A 135 4.13 -0.43 0.09
C ALA A 135 5.38 0.30 -0.43
N SER A 136 5.17 1.40 -1.16
CA SER A 136 6.26 2.24 -1.67
C SER A 136 7.04 2.94 -0.56
N GLY A 137 6.35 3.38 0.50
CA GLY A 137 6.96 3.98 1.69
C GLY A 137 7.84 2.99 2.46
N VAL A 138 7.33 1.78 2.72
CA VAL A 138 8.08 0.69 3.38
C VAL A 138 9.34 0.34 2.60
N ALA A 139 9.20 0.06 1.30
CA ALA A 139 10.35 -0.20 0.43
C ALA A 139 11.31 0.99 0.38
N GLY A 140 10.79 2.22 0.43
CA GLY A 140 11.56 3.46 0.45
C GLY A 140 12.41 3.62 1.71
N ILE A 141 11.87 3.31 2.89
CA ILE A 141 12.60 3.34 4.17
C ILE A 141 13.78 2.37 4.12
N ILE A 142 13.55 1.14 3.67
CA ILE A 142 14.60 0.12 3.53
C ILE A 142 15.66 0.55 2.49
N ALA A 143 15.23 1.13 1.38
CA ALA A 143 16.12 1.57 0.30
C ALA A 143 17.06 2.72 0.70
N MET A 144 16.78 3.43 1.80
CA MET A 144 17.63 4.49 2.34
C MET A 144 18.74 3.97 3.26
N ASN A 145 18.81 2.66 3.53
CA ASN A 145 19.86 2.10 4.38
C ASN A 145 21.24 2.30 3.73
N VAL A 146 22.16 2.93 4.48
CA VAL A 146 23.52 3.25 4.03
C VAL A 146 24.55 2.18 4.41
N SER A 147 24.23 1.30 5.36
CA SER A 147 25.19 0.36 5.97
C SER A 147 25.41 -0.90 5.15
N SER A 148 24.71 -1.09 4.03
CA SER A 148 24.68 -2.32 3.21
C SER A 148 24.24 -3.59 3.95
N SER A 149 23.83 -3.46 5.21
CA SER A 149 23.28 -4.52 6.04
C SER A 149 21.95 -4.08 6.64
N ILE A 150 21.00 -4.99 6.80
CA ILE A 150 19.72 -4.74 7.47
C ILE A 150 19.54 -5.70 8.64
N ALA A 151 19.18 -5.17 9.81
CA ALA A 151 18.89 -5.96 11.00
C ALA A 151 17.37 -6.18 11.17
N SER A 152 16.96 -7.13 12.02
CA SER A 152 15.53 -7.34 12.34
C SER A 152 14.85 -6.05 12.85
N ALA A 153 15.56 -5.25 13.67
CA ALA A 153 15.05 -3.99 14.20
C ALA A 153 14.69 -2.96 13.09
N ASP A 154 15.45 -2.92 11.99
CA ASP A 154 15.17 -2.03 10.86
C ASP A 154 13.91 -2.49 10.10
N LEU A 155 13.70 -3.80 9.99
CA LEU A 155 12.51 -4.39 9.37
C LEU A 155 11.27 -4.11 10.23
N HIS A 156 11.36 -4.23 11.56
CA HIS A 156 10.30 -3.83 12.48
C HIS A 156 9.97 -2.34 12.37
N TYR A 157 11.00 -1.48 12.32
CA TYR A 157 10.81 -0.05 12.12
C TYR A 157 10.05 0.25 10.81
N ALA A 158 10.42 -0.42 9.71
CA ALA A 158 9.72 -0.28 8.43
C ALA A 158 8.27 -0.82 8.49
N ASN A 159 8.05 -1.92 9.21
CA ASN A 159 6.73 -2.50 9.43
C ASN A 159 5.81 -1.57 10.24
N ASP A 160 6.29 -1.06 11.36
CA ASP A 160 5.54 -0.18 12.26
C ASP A 160 5.25 1.19 11.61
N ALA A 161 6.11 1.66 10.72
CA ALA A 161 5.87 2.88 9.94
C ALA A 161 4.60 2.79 9.06
N VAL A 162 4.11 1.59 8.74
CA VAL A 162 2.87 1.42 7.97
C VAL A 162 1.67 2.06 8.66
N MET A 163 1.62 2.07 9.99
CA MET A 163 0.51 2.71 10.72
C MET A 163 0.47 4.23 10.52
N LEU A 164 1.61 4.85 10.19
CA LEU A 164 1.71 6.28 9.92
C LEU A 164 1.34 6.61 8.47
N ILE A 165 1.70 5.74 7.52
CA ILE A 165 1.40 5.93 6.11
C ILE A 165 -0.06 5.57 5.79
N PHE A 166 -0.58 4.53 6.47
CA PHE A 166 -1.91 4.00 6.27
C PHE A 166 -2.73 3.99 7.58
N PRO A 167 -3.09 5.16 8.14
CA PRO A 167 -3.76 5.25 9.44
C PRO A 167 -5.13 4.59 9.49
N GLN A 168 -5.77 4.36 8.33
CA GLN A 168 -7.06 3.68 8.26
C GLN A 168 -7.01 2.25 8.82
N VAL A 169 -5.85 1.58 8.77
CA VAL A 169 -5.68 0.24 9.35
C VAL A 169 -5.98 0.21 10.83
N LEU A 170 -5.67 1.29 11.57
CA LEU A 170 -5.93 1.38 13.00
C LEU A 170 -7.43 1.46 13.29
N ALA A 171 -8.17 2.22 12.48
CA ALA A 171 -9.61 2.33 12.61
C ALA A 171 -10.31 1.01 12.26
N ASP A 172 -9.87 0.31 11.21
CA ASP A 172 -10.44 -0.99 10.81
C ASP A 172 -10.14 -2.07 11.85
N ALA A 173 -8.89 -2.18 12.29
CA ALA A 173 -8.48 -3.11 13.33
C ALA A 173 -9.23 -2.88 14.66
N ALA A 174 -9.46 -1.62 15.05
CA ALA A 174 -10.25 -1.28 16.23
C ALA A 174 -11.72 -1.72 16.10
N LEU A 175 -12.34 -1.51 14.93
CA LEU A 175 -13.71 -1.99 14.65
C LEU A 175 -13.80 -3.51 14.72
N ARG A 176 -12.77 -4.21 14.24
CA ARG A 176 -12.68 -5.68 14.23
C ARG A 176 -12.20 -6.27 15.55
N LYS A 177 -11.76 -5.44 16.51
CA LYS A 177 -11.16 -5.84 17.79
C LYS A 177 -9.96 -6.77 17.62
N VAL A 178 -9.16 -6.52 16.58
CA VAL A 178 -7.91 -7.25 16.31
C VAL A 178 -6.72 -6.31 16.42
N ALA A 179 -5.52 -6.85 16.60
CA ALA A 179 -4.30 -6.05 16.52
C ALA A 179 -4.09 -5.58 15.08
N TRP A 180 -3.60 -4.35 14.89
CA TRP A 180 -3.46 -3.75 13.56
C TRP A 180 -2.54 -4.58 12.64
N ASN A 181 -1.48 -5.15 13.20
CA ASN A 181 -0.51 -6.00 12.50
C ASN A 181 -1.09 -7.36 12.06
N SER A 182 -2.26 -7.75 12.59
CA SER A 182 -2.98 -8.95 12.12
C SER A 182 -3.99 -8.64 11.01
N ASP A 183 -4.33 -7.36 10.81
CA ASP A 183 -5.32 -6.92 9.83
C ASP A 183 -4.70 -6.58 8.47
N ILE A 184 -3.46 -6.08 8.49
CA ILE A 184 -2.61 -5.90 7.31
C ILE A 184 -1.46 -6.89 7.36
N LEU A 185 -1.24 -7.63 6.28
CA LEU A 185 -0.09 -8.51 6.13
C LEU A 185 0.98 -7.75 5.36
N ILE A 186 2.16 -7.63 5.96
CA ILE A 186 3.31 -6.93 5.37
C ILE A 186 4.42 -7.96 5.17
N SER A 187 5.03 -7.96 3.99
CA SER A 187 6.18 -8.79 3.67
C SER A 187 7.21 -7.97 2.94
N MET A 188 8.47 -8.14 3.33
CA MET A 188 9.60 -7.41 2.80
C MET A 188 10.64 -8.42 2.34
N ALA A 189 11.28 -8.15 1.21
CA ALA A 189 12.34 -9.01 0.70
C ALA A 189 13.39 -8.22 -0.06
N GLY A 190 14.65 -8.64 0.08
CA GLY A 190 15.73 -8.26 -0.80
C GLY A 190 15.90 -9.31 -1.89
N ILE A 191 15.83 -8.92 -3.15
CA ILE A 191 15.96 -9.82 -4.29
C ILE A 191 17.27 -9.52 -5.02
N SER A 192 18.11 -10.54 -5.19
CA SER A 192 19.32 -10.47 -5.99
C SER A 192 19.07 -11.03 -7.39
N PHE A 193 19.65 -10.38 -8.40
CA PHE A 193 19.60 -10.82 -9.79
C PHE A 193 20.98 -11.32 -10.22
N SER A 194 21.02 -12.55 -10.73
CA SER A 194 22.23 -13.16 -11.27
C SER A 194 21.99 -13.62 -12.71
N PRO A 195 22.95 -13.46 -13.63
CA PRO A 195 22.81 -14.00 -14.98
C PRO A 195 22.75 -15.53 -14.91
N THR A 196 21.86 -16.14 -15.69
CA THR A 196 21.71 -17.60 -15.79
C THR A 196 23.01 -18.26 -16.28
N VAL A 197 23.73 -17.57 -17.17
CA VAL A 197 25.03 -17.99 -17.70
C VAL A 197 26.10 -17.09 -17.11
N ALA A 198 27.05 -17.68 -16.38
CA ALA A 198 28.16 -16.95 -15.80
C ALA A 198 29.00 -16.28 -16.91
N GLY A 199 29.38 -15.01 -16.70
CA GLY A 199 30.18 -14.25 -17.67
C GLY A 199 29.41 -13.69 -18.87
N CYS A 200 28.09 -13.87 -18.94
CA CYS A 200 27.28 -13.24 -19.98
C CYS A 200 27.33 -11.70 -19.85
N THR A 201 27.64 -11.02 -20.95
CA THR A 201 27.78 -9.55 -21.01
C THR A 201 26.73 -8.85 -21.87
N ALA A 202 26.02 -9.57 -22.75
CA ALA A 202 24.99 -9.02 -23.63
C ALA A 202 23.79 -9.98 -23.74
N SER A 203 22.58 -9.42 -23.77
CA SER A 203 21.31 -10.17 -23.92
C SER A 203 21.13 -11.32 -22.92
N CYS A 204 21.61 -11.12 -21.69
CA CYS A 204 21.60 -12.16 -20.66
C CYS A 204 20.18 -12.39 -20.13
N THR A 205 19.86 -13.65 -19.89
CA THR A 205 18.71 -14.03 -19.08
C THR A 205 19.12 -14.01 -17.61
N TYR A 206 18.28 -13.45 -16.74
CA TYR A 206 18.55 -13.33 -15.31
C TYR A 206 17.64 -14.23 -14.50
N LYS A 207 18.19 -14.78 -13.41
CA LYS A 207 17.44 -15.46 -12.35
C LYS A 207 17.38 -14.54 -11.14
N ALA A 208 16.18 -14.38 -10.62
CA ALA A 208 15.93 -13.65 -9.38
C ALA A 208 15.88 -14.64 -8.22
N LYS A 209 16.65 -14.36 -7.17
CA LYS A 209 16.65 -15.12 -5.91
C LYS A 209 16.36 -14.19 -4.75
N VAL A 210 15.62 -14.70 -3.76
CA VAL A 210 15.43 -14.00 -2.49
C VAL A 210 16.75 -14.05 -1.73
N ALA A 211 17.35 -12.89 -1.45
CA ALA A 211 18.56 -12.76 -0.64
C ALA A 211 18.23 -12.70 0.85
N TRP A 212 17.13 -12.06 1.22
CA TRP A 212 16.57 -12.09 2.56
C TRP A 212 15.08 -11.79 2.51
N THR A 213 14.36 -12.17 3.56
CA THR A 213 12.93 -11.90 3.69
C THR A 213 12.57 -11.59 5.13
N GLY A 214 11.49 -10.83 5.35
CA GLY A 214 10.89 -10.61 6.66
C GLY A 214 9.42 -10.21 6.57
N GLY A 215 8.74 -10.13 7.71
CA GLY A 215 7.29 -9.89 7.80
C GLY A 215 6.45 -11.16 7.93
N ASP A 216 5.13 -11.04 7.75
CA ASP A 216 4.16 -12.11 8.02
C ASP A 216 4.05 -13.14 6.90
N LYS A 217 4.14 -12.69 5.64
CA LYS A 217 4.04 -13.52 4.44
C LYS A 217 5.33 -13.53 3.63
N GLN A 218 6.38 -14.00 4.29
CA GLN A 218 7.73 -14.04 3.74
C GLN A 218 7.77 -14.78 2.39
N ARG A 219 8.60 -14.27 1.47
CA ARG A 219 8.89 -14.97 0.22
C ARG A 219 9.77 -16.17 0.55
N ALA A 220 9.48 -17.33 -0.02
CA ALA A 220 10.23 -18.54 0.30
C ALA A 220 11.72 -18.41 -0.07
N CYS A 221 12.61 -18.63 0.90
CA CYS A 221 14.05 -18.67 0.66
C CYS A 221 14.42 -19.81 -0.31
N GLY A 222 15.45 -19.58 -1.13
CA GLY A 222 15.97 -20.58 -2.07
C GLY A 222 15.12 -20.81 -3.34
N ALA A 223 13.86 -20.34 -3.35
CA ALA A 223 13.03 -20.40 -4.54
C ALA A 223 13.48 -19.38 -5.59
N SER A 224 13.61 -19.83 -6.84
CA SER A 224 13.78 -18.91 -7.98
C SER A 224 12.44 -18.23 -8.25
N LEU A 225 12.44 -16.90 -8.29
CA LEU A 225 11.24 -16.14 -8.62
C LEU A 225 11.04 -16.12 -10.13
N ALA A 226 9.81 -16.39 -10.57
CA ALA A 226 9.45 -16.38 -11.98
C ALA A 226 9.06 -14.96 -12.44
N ALA A 227 9.31 -14.65 -13.71
CA ALA A 227 8.75 -13.46 -14.34
C ALA A 227 7.24 -13.63 -14.56
N ALA A 228 6.46 -12.63 -14.18
CA ALA A 228 5.04 -12.50 -14.46
C ALA A 228 4.77 -11.22 -15.27
N LEU A 229 3.59 -11.12 -15.89
CA LEU A 229 3.19 -9.89 -16.57
C LEU A 229 3.25 -8.71 -15.60
N ASP A 230 3.65 -7.52 -16.08
CA ASP A 230 3.72 -6.32 -15.24
C ASP A 230 2.35 -5.89 -14.68
N THR A 231 1.26 -6.40 -15.26
CA THR A 231 -0.13 -6.22 -14.83
C THR A 231 -0.66 -7.37 -13.97
N ALA A 232 0.12 -8.42 -13.74
CA ALA A 232 -0.30 -9.54 -12.91
C ALA A 232 -0.50 -9.08 -11.45
N ASN A 233 -1.43 -9.73 -10.76
CA ASN A 233 -1.59 -9.50 -9.34
C ASN A 233 -0.30 -9.90 -8.59
N PRO A 234 0.09 -9.13 -7.56
CA PRO A 234 1.19 -9.49 -6.67
C PRO A 234 1.13 -10.93 -6.15
N ASP A 235 2.25 -11.64 -6.33
CA ASP A 235 2.45 -12.99 -5.80
C ASP A 235 3.86 -13.13 -5.19
N PRO A 236 4.01 -13.77 -4.02
CA PRO A 236 5.32 -14.04 -3.41
C PRO A 236 6.29 -14.84 -4.28
N ALA A 237 5.80 -15.64 -5.24
CA ALA A 237 6.60 -16.49 -6.12
C ALA A 237 6.98 -15.84 -7.46
N THR A 238 6.43 -14.66 -7.77
CA THR A 238 6.70 -13.98 -9.04
C THR A 238 7.13 -12.54 -8.87
N LEU A 239 7.72 -11.99 -9.93
CA LEU A 239 8.14 -10.60 -10.06
C LEU A 239 7.73 -10.05 -11.43
N PRO A 240 7.51 -8.73 -11.58
CA PRO A 240 7.22 -8.13 -12.88
C PRO A 240 8.31 -8.43 -13.91
N ALA A 241 7.92 -8.79 -15.13
CA ALA A 241 8.82 -9.12 -16.23
C ALA A 241 9.78 -7.98 -16.56
N SER A 242 9.35 -6.73 -16.38
CA SER A 242 10.17 -5.53 -16.53
C SER A 242 11.39 -5.47 -15.61
N LEU A 243 11.43 -6.23 -14.51
CA LEU A 243 12.61 -6.31 -13.64
C LEU A 243 13.69 -7.25 -14.18
N PHE A 244 13.32 -8.19 -15.05
CA PHE A 244 14.25 -9.15 -15.67
C PHE A 244 14.86 -8.63 -16.97
N THR A 245 14.23 -7.63 -17.58
CA THR A 245 14.71 -7.06 -18.83
C THR A 245 15.80 -6.01 -18.58
N PRO A 246 16.90 -6.03 -19.35
CA PRO A 246 17.90 -4.99 -19.28
C PRO A 246 17.29 -3.64 -19.65
N VAL A 247 17.28 -2.69 -18.71
CA VAL A 247 16.88 -1.30 -18.99
C VAL A 247 18.06 -0.61 -19.68
N ALA A 248 17.85 -0.09 -20.87
CA ALA A 248 18.87 0.67 -21.59
C ALA A 248 19.20 1.96 -20.81
N ASN A 249 20.39 2.04 -20.22
CA ASN A 249 20.90 3.31 -19.71
C ASN A 249 21.36 4.20 -20.87
N PRO A 250 21.31 5.53 -20.71
CA PRO A 250 21.78 6.47 -21.73
C PRO A 250 23.27 6.29 -22.11
N GLN A 251 24.05 5.59 -21.28
CA GLN A 251 25.43 5.18 -21.58
C GLN A 251 25.54 3.89 -22.44
N GLY A 252 24.42 3.34 -22.93
CA GLY A 252 24.40 2.15 -23.80
C GLY A 252 24.67 0.82 -23.08
N THR A 253 24.87 0.83 -21.76
CA THR A 253 24.99 -0.37 -20.94
C THR A 253 23.60 -0.78 -20.43
N SER A 254 23.07 -1.88 -20.96
CA SER A 254 21.82 -2.46 -20.50
C SER A 254 22.13 -3.60 -19.53
N SER A 255 21.90 -3.35 -18.24
CA SER A 255 21.98 -4.38 -17.22
C SER A 255 20.79 -4.20 -16.28
N PRO A 256 20.09 -5.28 -15.90
CA PRO A 256 19.03 -5.19 -14.92
C PRO A 256 19.59 -4.73 -13.57
N PRO A 257 18.73 -4.30 -12.64
CA PRO A 257 19.17 -4.01 -11.27
C PRO A 257 19.81 -5.26 -10.66
N SER A 258 21.01 -5.13 -10.10
CA SER A 258 21.68 -6.21 -9.35
C SER A 258 20.89 -6.64 -8.13
N PHE A 259 20.12 -5.70 -7.56
CA PHE A 259 19.35 -5.90 -6.34
C PHE A 259 18.08 -5.02 -6.34
N VAL A 260 16.96 -5.57 -5.90
CA VAL A 260 15.68 -4.88 -5.75
C VAL A 260 15.08 -5.21 -4.39
N ILE A 261 14.58 -4.20 -3.70
CA ILE A 261 13.77 -4.34 -2.49
C ILE A 261 12.31 -4.46 -2.91
N VAL A 262 11.63 -5.46 -2.37
CA VAL A 262 10.22 -5.74 -2.60
C VAL A 262 9.48 -5.59 -1.29
N ALA A 263 8.41 -4.78 -1.29
CA ALA A 263 7.47 -4.71 -0.19
C ALA A 263 6.09 -5.11 -0.71
N ASP A 264 5.56 -6.23 -0.20
CA ASP A 264 4.26 -6.78 -0.51
C ASP A 264 3.30 -6.52 0.65
N LEU A 265 2.23 -5.77 0.38
CA LEU A 265 1.17 -5.49 1.35
C LEU A 265 -0.13 -6.14 0.91
N SER A 266 -0.82 -6.76 1.86
CA SER A 266 -2.14 -7.37 1.65
C SER A 266 -3.10 -6.93 2.75
N PHE A 267 -4.19 -6.28 2.37
CA PHE A 267 -5.21 -5.76 3.29
C PHE A 267 -6.59 -6.31 2.92
N ASN A 268 -7.34 -6.73 3.93
CA ASN A 268 -8.67 -7.31 3.76
C ASN A 268 -9.74 -6.22 3.86
N TRP A 269 -10.09 -5.61 2.73
CA TRP A 269 -11.08 -4.55 2.71
C TRP A 269 -12.51 -5.09 2.84
N THR A 270 -13.25 -4.55 3.80
CA THR A 270 -14.67 -4.85 3.99
C THR A 270 -15.51 -3.65 3.55
N PRO A 271 -16.52 -3.84 2.67
CA PRO A 271 -17.44 -2.77 2.31
C PRO A 271 -18.27 -2.38 3.52
N PHE A 272 -18.54 -1.09 3.68
CA PHE A 272 -19.34 -0.60 4.80
C PHE A 272 -20.84 -0.78 4.50
N LEU A 273 -21.28 -0.31 3.34
CA LEU A 273 -22.61 -0.58 2.81
C LEU A 273 -22.65 -2.01 2.26
N PHE A 274 -23.75 -2.71 2.54
CA PHE A 274 -24.00 -4.05 2.02
C PHE A 274 -22.94 -5.10 2.42
N SER A 275 -22.33 -4.96 3.61
CA SER A 275 -21.40 -5.96 4.18
C SER A 275 -22.01 -7.36 4.32
N THR A 276 -23.33 -7.46 4.41
CA THR A 276 -24.08 -8.73 4.40
C THR A 276 -24.21 -9.35 3.01
N LEU A 277 -24.12 -8.54 1.95
CA LEU A 277 -24.27 -8.98 0.56
C LEU A 277 -22.91 -9.24 -0.10
N PHE A 278 -21.91 -8.41 0.18
CA PHE A 278 -20.58 -8.50 -0.42
C PHE A 278 -19.55 -9.08 0.54
N LYS A 279 -18.75 -10.01 0.04
CA LYS A 279 -17.64 -10.60 0.78
C LYS A 279 -16.46 -9.62 0.86
N THR A 280 -15.64 -9.79 1.89
CA THR A 280 -14.34 -9.13 2.02
C THR A 280 -13.51 -9.33 0.76
N VAL A 281 -12.90 -8.25 0.26
CA VAL A 281 -12.01 -8.28 -0.91
C VAL A 281 -10.59 -7.99 -0.44
N THR A 282 -9.67 -8.90 -0.72
CA THR A 282 -8.26 -8.70 -0.41
C THR A 282 -7.59 -7.82 -1.45
N ILE A 283 -7.10 -6.65 -1.03
CA ILE A 283 -6.31 -5.75 -1.85
C ILE A 283 -4.84 -6.12 -1.66
N ARG A 284 -4.15 -6.45 -2.75
CA ARG A 284 -2.70 -6.71 -2.77
C ARG A 284 -1.97 -5.65 -3.57
N ARG A 285 -0.88 -5.11 -3.02
CA ARG A 285 0.00 -4.17 -3.70
C ARG A 285 1.45 -4.53 -3.39
N SER A 286 2.30 -4.35 -4.39
CA SER A 286 3.75 -4.52 -4.25
C SER A 286 4.44 -3.27 -4.74
N ALA A 287 5.53 -2.92 -4.06
CA ALA A 287 6.46 -1.91 -4.53
C ALA A 287 7.83 -2.55 -4.77
N TYR A 288 8.50 -2.11 -5.84
CA TYR A 288 9.79 -2.59 -6.28
C TYR A 288 10.73 -1.40 -6.36
N ILE A 289 11.73 -1.33 -5.48
CA ILE A 289 12.63 -0.18 -5.36
C ILE A 289 14.07 -0.64 -5.32
N LYS A 290 14.95 0.00 -6.10
CA LYS A 290 16.40 -0.22 -6.01
C LYS A 290 16.96 0.51 -4.77
N PRO A 291 17.90 -0.09 -4.01
CA PRO A 291 18.60 0.64 -2.95
C PRO A 291 19.27 1.92 -3.47
N ARG A 292 19.25 2.99 -2.66
CA ARG A 292 19.73 4.32 -3.08
C ARG A 292 21.23 4.50 -2.90
N TYR A 293 21.79 3.93 -1.83
CA TYR A 293 23.17 4.21 -1.40
C TYR A 293 24.10 3.00 -1.55
N THR A 294 23.56 1.81 -1.82
CA THR A 294 24.32 0.57 -1.94
C THR A 294 23.86 -0.22 -3.16
N ASN A 295 24.66 -1.19 -3.61
CA ASN A 295 24.29 -2.06 -4.74
C ASN A 295 23.52 -3.31 -4.30
N ALA A 296 23.58 -3.64 -3.01
CA ALA A 296 22.90 -4.74 -2.35
C ALA A 296 22.76 -4.45 -0.86
N ILE A 297 21.82 -5.12 -0.21
CA ILE A 297 21.63 -5.08 1.24
C ILE A 297 21.63 -6.52 1.73
N ALA A 298 22.58 -6.89 2.58
CA ALA A 298 22.64 -8.21 3.22
C ALA A 298 21.84 -8.20 4.53
N TYR A 299 21.27 -9.33 4.94
CA TYR A 299 20.67 -9.43 6.27
C TYR A 299 21.77 -9.68 7.31
N ALA A 300 21.85 -8.80 8.30
CA ALA A 300 22.74 -8.95 9.44
C ALA A 300 21.97 -9.59 10.59
N ALA A 301 22.06 -10.90 10.70
CA ALA A 301 21.45 -11.63 11.80
C ALA A 301 22.08 -11.19 13.13
N ALA A 302 21.28 -10.62 14.03
CA ALA A 302 21.73 -10.23 15.35
C ALA A 302 21.48 -11.37 16.35
N SER A 303 22.35 -11.48 17.37
CA SER A 303 22.07 -12.37 18.49
C SER A 303 20.80 -11.91 19.20
N GLY A 304 19.73 -12.71 19.13
CA GLY A 304 18.41 -12.34 19.68
C GLY A 304 17.38 -11.91 18.65
N ASP A 305 17.63 -12.13 17.35
CA ASP A 305 16.58 -12.01 16.33
C ASP A 305 15.37 -12.88 16.69
N ASP A 306 14.19 -12.27 16.60
CA ASP A 306 12.88 -12.87 16.87
C ASP A 306 12.33 -13.71 15.71
N GLY A 307 13.14 -13.92 14.66
CA GLY A 307 12.76 -14.61 13.43
C GLY A 307 11.88 -13.77 12.51
N PHE A 308 11.68 -12.47 12.79
CA PHE A 308 10.93 -11.59 11.91
C PHE A 308 11.59 -11.43 10.53
N GLY A 309 12.93 -11.47 10.50
CA GLY A 309 13.73 -11.53 9.28
C GLY A 309 14.62 -12.77 9.24
N GLN A 310 14.97 -13.19 8.03
CA GLN A 310 15.95 -14.26 7.79
C GLN A 310 16.77 -14.01 6.52
N GLN A 311 18.05 -14.37 6.58
CA GLN A 311 18.93 -14.44 5.42
C GLN A 311 18.59 -15.70 4.62
N CYS A 312 18.48 -15.56 3.30
CA CYS A 312 18.29 -16.68 2.40
C CYS A 312 19.64 -17.10 1.76
N PRO A 313 19.82 -18.40 1.48
CA PRO A 313 21.02 -18.95 0.83
C PRO A 313 21.08 -18.69 -0.68
#